data_AF-A0A1F5FYT4-F1
#
_entry.id   AF-A0A1F5FYT4-F1
#
_cell.length_a   1.000
_cell.length_b   1.000
_cell.length_c   1.000
_cell.angle_alpha   90.00
_cell.angle_beta   90.00
_cell.angle_gamma   90.00
#
_symmetry.space_group_name_H-M   'P 1'
#
loop_
_entity.id
_entity.type
_entity.pdbx_description
1 polymer ?
#
loop_
_entity_poly.entity_id
_entity_poly.type
_entity_poly.pdbx_seq_one_letter_code
_entity_poly.pdbx_strand_id
1 'polypeptide(L)'
;MANFSIVQQWLDRADKDLSIAQSDIKDTKRAEYVAFNCHQATEKFLKAYIIAGDLKFRPTHDLVNLLVEELTPLYLESRYPEFIRAITHKQAKIALVAAEKVAKFIKKKLS
;
A
#
# COMPACT_ATOMS: atom_id res chain seq x y z
N MET A 1 -13.84 -10.08 -19.03
CA MET A 1 -14.79 -9.67 -17.97
C MET A 1 -14.07 -9.84 -16.65
N ALA A 2 -13.67 -8.73 -16.03
CA ALA A 2 -13.06 -8.76 -14.70
C ALA A 2 -13.98 -9.52 -13.72
N ASN A 3 -13.43 -10.48 -12.98
CA ASN A 3 -14.17 -11.17 -11.95
C ASN A 3 -14.42 -10.17 -10.81
N PHE A 4 -15.58 -9.51 -10.80
CA PHE A 4 -15.92 -8.48 -9.80
C PHE A 4 -15.70 -8.97 -8.36
N SER A 5 -15.84 -10.27 -8.09
CA SER A 5 -15.56 -10.84 -6.76
C SER A 5 -14.07 -10.77 -6.39
N ILE A 6 -13.15 -10.87 -7.36
CA ILE A 6 -11.71 -10.78 -7.09
C ILE A 6 -11.28 -9.34 -6.85
N VAL A 7 -11.88 -8.38 -7.58
CA VAL A 7 -11.64 -6.94 -7.36
C VAL A 7 -12.06 -6.57 -5.94
N GLN A 8 -13.26 -6.98 -5.51
CA GLN A 8 -13.74 -6.70 -4.16
C GLN A 8 -12.86 -7.34 -3.10
N GLN A 9 -12.41 -8.58 -3.29
CA GLN A 9 -11.48 -9.23 -2.36
C GLN A 9 -10.15 -8.47 -2.20
N TRP A 10 -9.62 -7.88 -3.28
CA TRP A 10 -8.42 -7.05 -3.20
C TRP A 10 -8.68 -5.73 -2.47
N LEU A 11 -9.82 -5.08 -2.73
CA LEU A 11 -10.23 -3.87 -2.01
C LEU A 11 -10.39 -4.13 -0.51
N ASP A 12 -11.07 -5.21 -0.13
CA ASP A 12 -11.29 -5.57 1.28
C ASP A 12 -9.97 -5.85 2.01
N ARG A 13 -9.01 -6.49 1.34
CA ARG A 13 -7.67 -6.71 1.90
C ARG A 13 -6.88 -5.41 2.01
N ALA A 14 -6.94 -4.55 1.01
CA ALA A 14 -6.29 -3.23 1.04
C ALA A 14 -6.82 -2.35 2.18
N ASP A 15 -8.14 -2.39 2.40
CA ASP A 15 -8.79 -1.67 3.50
C ASP A 15 -8.36 -2.18 4.87
N LYS A 16 -8.20 -3.50 5.03
CA LYS A 16 -7.68 -4.08 6.29
C LYS A 16 -6.27 -3.58 6.59
N ASP A 17 -5.38 -3.61 5.61
CA ASP A 17 -4.00 -3.13 5.79
C ASP A 17 -4.00 -1.62 6.15
N LEU A 18 -4.79 -0.81 5.45
CA LEU A 18 -4.90 0.62 5.73
C LEU A 18 -5.46 0.88 7.14
N SER A 19 -6.47 0.11 7.57
CA SER A 19 -7.05 0.22 8.91
C SER A 19 -6.05 -0.13 10.02
N ILE A 20 -5.19 -1.12 9.79
CA ILE A 20 -4.09 -1.46 10.71
C ILE A 20 -3.12 -0.27 10.81
N ALA A 21 -2.70 0.29 9.67
CA ALA A 21 -1.82 1.45 9.65
C ALA A 21 -2.42 2.67 10.38
N GLN A 22 -3.71 2.94 10.19
CA GLN A 22 -4.45 4.01 10.88
C GLN A 22 -4.56 3.79 12.39
N SER A 23 -4.66 2.54 12.83
CA SER A 23 -4.72 2.21 14.25
C SER A 23 -3.34 2.35 14.91
N ASP A 24 -2.30 1.92 14.21
CA ASP A 24 -0.93 1.85 14.72
C ASP A 24 -0.23 3.22 14.72
N ILE A 25 -0.69 4.21 13.94
CA ILE A 25 -0.04 5.52 13.84
C ILE A 25 0.00 6.32 15.16
N LYS A 26 -0.76 5.93 16.18
CA LYS A 26 -0.68 6.55 17.51
C LYS A 26 0.55 6.11 18.30
N ASP A 27 1.08 4.93 18.01
CA ASP A 27 2.27 4.40 18.67
C ASP A 27 3.53 4.70 17.85
N THR A 28 4.38 5.58 18.36
CA THR A 28 5.62 5.99 17.68
C THR A 28 6.60 4.83 17.50
N LYS A 29 6.51 3.78 18.34
CA LYS A 29 7.34 2.57 18.23
C LYS A 29 6.90 1.67 17.07
N ARG A 30 5.72 1.91 16.49
CA ARG A 30 5.16 1.11 15.40
C ARG A 30 5.28 1.77 14.04
N ALA A 31 6.10 2.82 13.91
CA ALA A 31 6.28 3.56 12.66
C ALA A 31 6.64 2.66 11.47
N GLU A 32 7.46 1.62 11.69
CA GLU A 32 7.82 0.63 10.67
C GLU A 32 6.60 -0.20 10.21
N TYR A 33 5.76 -0.66 11.14
CA TYR A 33 4.55 -1.41 10.84
C TYR A 33 3.53 -0.55 10.12
N VAL A 34 3.41 0.73 10.49
CA VAL A 34 2.55 1.67 9.77
C VAL A 34 3.01 1.80 8.32
N ALA A 35 4.30 2.07 8.10
CA ALA A 35 4.84 2.23 6.74
C ALA A 35 4.66 0.95 5.91
N PHE A 36 4.93 -0.21 6.50
CA PHE A 36 4.72 -1.52 5.87
C PHE A 36 3.26 -1.72 5.46
N ASN A 37 2.30 -1.49 6.36
CA ASN A 37 0.89 -1.65 6.06
C ASN A 37 0.37 -0.62 5.04
N CYS A 38 0.89 0.61 5.04
CA CYS A 38 0.59 1.62 4.02
C CYS A 38 1.05 1.18 2.63
N HIS A 39 2.24 0.59 2.53
CA HIS A 39 2.76 0.01 1.30
C HIS A 39 1.87 -1.15 0.81
N GLN A 40 1.57 -2.08 1.72
CA GLN A 40 0.72 -3.24 1.45
C GLN A 40 -0.70 -2.84 1.01
N ALA A 41 -1.30 -1.82 1.62
CA ALA A 41 -2.59 -1.28 1.23
C ALA A 41 -2.54 -0.68 -0.18
N THR A 42 -1.57 0.20 -0.43
CA THR A 42 -1.34 0.85 -1.73
C THR A 42 -1.22 -0.16 -2.86
N GLU A 43 -0.38 -1.17 -2.69
CA GLU A 43 -0.17 -2.23 -3.68
C GLU A 43 -1.48 -2.96 -4.01
N LYS A 44 -2.27 -3.31 -2.98
CA LYS A 44 -3.53 -4.05 -3.15
C LYS A 44 -4.62 -3.20 -3.79
N PHE A 45 -4.72 -1.91 -3.45
CA PHE A 45 -5.63 -1.01 -4.14
C PHE A 45 -5.28 -0.90 -5.63
N LEU A 46 -4.00 -0.72 -5.96
CA LEU A 46 -3.56 -0.65 -7.35
C LEU A 46 -3.86 -1.94 -8.11
N LYS A 47 -3.60 -3.11 -7.50
CA LYS A 47 -3.98 -4.41 -8.07
C LYS A 47 -5.48 -4.49 -8.35
N ALA A 48 -6.33 -4.07 -7.41
CA ALA A 48 -7.78 -4.04 -7.62
C ALA A 48 -8.17 -3.16 -8.83
N TYR A 49 -7.58 -1.97 -8.91
CA TYR A 49 -7.81 -1.03 -10.02
C TYR A 49 -7.43 -1.62 -11.39
N ILE A 50 -6.26 -2.23 -11.48
CA ILE A 50 -5.75 -2.83 -12.72
C ILE A 50 -6.63 -4.00 -13.17
N ILE A 51 -6.99 -4.90 -12.24
CA ILE A 51 -7.84 -6.05 -12.54
C ILE A 51 -9.22 -5.60 -13.02
N ALA A 52 -9.79 -4.56 -12.40
CA ALA A 52 -11.09 -4.02 -12.79
C ALA A 52 -11.09 -3.45 -14.22
N GLY A 53 -9.96 -2.91 -14.68
CA GLY A 53 -9.81 -2.36 -16.04
C GLY A 53 -9.65 -3.38 -17.16
N ASP A 54 -9.67 -4.70 -16.87
CA ASP A 54 -9.35 -5.79 -17.81
C ASP A 54 -8.02 -5.55 -18.58
N LEU A 55 -7.14 -4.71 -18.01
CA LEU A 55 -5.79 -4.48 -18.49
C LEU A 55 -5.09 -5.82 -18.36
N LYS A 56 -4.93 -6.52 -19.49
CA LYS A 56 -4.22 -7.80 -19.58
C LYS A 56 -2.88 -7.67 -18.86
N PHE A 57 -2.87 -8.07 -17.60
CA PHE A 57 -1.73 -7.90 -16.73
C PHE A 57 -0.69 -8.92 -17.16
N ARG A 58 0.34 -8.48 -17.86
CA ARG A 58 1.65 -9.08 -17.63
C ARG A 58 1.98 -8.75 -16.17
N PRO A 59 2.36 -9.72 -15.34
CA PRO A 59 2.76 -9.47 -13.96
C PRO A 59 4.09 -8.72 -13.95
N THR A 60 4.08 -7.45 -14.34
CA THR A 60 5.23 -6.59 -14.14
C THR A 60 5.09 -6.03 -12.74
N HIS A 61 6.09 -6.36 -11.93
CA HIS A 61 6.44 -5.64 -10.71
C HIS A 61 6.53 -4.11 -10.93
N ASP A 62 6.40 -3.58 -12.15
CA ASP A 62 6.68 -2.19 -12.51
C ASP A 62 5.70 -1.14 -12.01
N LEU A 63 4.39 -1.41 -11.89
CA LEU A 63 3.49 -0.41 -11.31
C LEU A 63 3.64 -0.32 -9.79
N VAL A 64 4.03 -1.44 -9.19
CA VAL A 64 4.52 -1.51 -7.81
C VAL A 64 5.84 -0.74 -7.77
N ASN A 65 6.85 -1.07 -8.56
CA ASN A 65 8.14 -0.35 -8.59
C ASN A 65 8.03 1.17 -8.80
N LEU A 66 7.12 1.67 -9.65
CA LEU A 66 7.01 3.11 -9.90
C LEU A 66 6.43 3.93 -8.74
N LEU A 67 5.47 3.37 -7.98
CA LEU A 67 4.97 4.00 -6.75
C LEU A 67 5.78 3.60 -5.52
N VAL A 68 6.45 2.46 -5.60
CA VAL A 68 7.29 1.90 -4.56
C VAL A 68 8.67 2.52 -4.58
N GLU A 69 9.21 3.07 -5.68
CA GLU A 69 10.54 3.75 -5.65
C GLU A 69 10.66 4.86 -4.60
N GLU A 70 9.59 5.59 -4.29
CA GLU A 70 9.57 6.54 -3.17
C GLU A 70 9.44 5.87 -1.78
N LEU A 71 8.96 4.62 -1.73
CA LEU A 71 8.81 3.77 -0.54
C LEU A 71 9.90 2.66 -0.43
N THR A 72 10.75 2.47 -1.44
CA THR A 72 11.72 1.38 -1.59
C THR A 72 12.76 1.33 -0.48
N PRO A 73 13.22 2.47 0.08
CA PRO A 73 14.06 2.42 1.28
C PRO A 73 13.38 1.65 2.42
N LEU A 74 12.08 1.84 2.60
CA LEU A 74 11.27 1.25 3.68
C LEU A 74 11.05 -0.26 3.49
N TYR A 75 11.11 -0.75 2.23
CA TYR A 75 10.85 -2.15 1.89
C TYR A 75 12.06 -3.06 2.18
N LEU A 76 13.28 -2.59 1.89
CA LEU A 76 14.53 -3.32 2.19
C LEU A 76 14.81 -3.37 3.70
N GLU A 77 14.48 -2.30 4.42
CA GLU A 77 14.64 -2.16 5.87
C GLU A 77 13.85 -3.20 6.68
N SER A 78 12.68 -3.63 6.19
CA SER A 78 11.86 -4.66 6.85
C SER A 78 12.44 -6.08 6.78
N ARG A 79 13.43 -6.32 5.90
CA ARG A 79 13.95 -7.66 5.56
C ARG A 79 15.44 -7.83 5.85
N TYR A 80 16.20 -6.74 5.94
CA TYR A 80 17.65 -6.74 6.15
C TYR A 80 18.02 -5.80 7.32
N PRO A 81 18.39 -6.33 8.50
CA PRO A 81 18.71 -5.52 9.68
C PRO A 81 19.95 -4.62 9.52
N GLU A 82 20.78 -4.86 8.51
CA GLU A 82 21.95 -4.05 8.18
C GLU A 82 21.62 -2.68 7.55
N PHE A 83 20.38 -2.48 7.06
CA PHE A 83 19.94 -1.22 6.44
C PHE A 83 18.96 -0.41 7.29
N ILE A 84 18.83 -0.69 8.60
CA ILE A 84 17.87 -0.01 9.50
C ILE A 84 18.19 1.50 9.60
N ARG A 85 17.62 2.32 8.72
CA ARG A 85 17.22 3.66 9.10
C ARG A 85 15.88 3.51 9.81
N ALA A 86 15.85 3.77 11.10
CA ALA A 86 14.60 3.74 11.86
C ALA A 86 13.58 4.68 11.18
N ILE A 87 12.50 4.11 10.65
CA ILE A 87 11.40 4.88 10.07
C ILE A 87 10.87 5.80 11.15
N THR A 88 10.96 7.11 10.92
CA THR A 88 10.46 8.08 11.88
C THR A 88 8.94 8.11 11.85
N HIS A 89 8.33 8.48 12.98
CA HIS A 89 6.88 8.71 13.05
C HIS A 89 6.37 9.70 11.99
N LYS A 90 7.20 10.69 11.64
CA LYS A 90 6.90 11.65 10.58
C LYS A 90 6.82 10.99 9.20
N GLN A 91 7.77 10.11 8.87
CA GLN A 91 7.74 9.34 7.63
C GLN A 91 6.53 8.40 7.57
N ALA A 92 6.22 7.72 8.67
CA ALA A 92 5.02 6.89 8.77
C ALA A 92 3.72 7.67 8.51
N LYS A 93 3.61 8.90 9.05
CA LYS A 93 2.48 9.80 8.76
C LYS A 93 2.39 10.18 7.28
N ILE A 94 3.52 10.47 6.64
CA ILE A 94 3.55 10.79 5.21
C ILE A 94 3.07 9.59 4.38
N ALA A 95 3.56 8.39 4.70
CA ALA A 95 3.13 7.15 4.05
C ALA A 95 1.63 6.89 4.22
N LEU A 96 1.09 7.13 5.41
CA LEU A 96 -0.34 6.98 5.68
C LEU A 96 -1.20 7.94 4.85
N VAL A 97 -0.85 9.23 4.83
CA VAL A 97 -1.57 10.23 4.01
C VAL A 97 -1.50 9.89 2.52
N ALA A 98 -0.37 9.38 2.04
CA ALA A 98 -0.23 8.93 0.65
C ALA A 98 -1.15 7.73 0.36
N ALA A 99 -1.14 6.71 1.22
CA ALA A 99 -1.98 5.52 1.06
C ALA A 99 -3.49 5.88 1.08
N GLU A 100 -3.92 6.80 1.94
CA GLU A 100 -5.31 7.29 1.98
C GLU A 100 -5.72 8.01 0.70
N LYS A 101 -4.82 8.81 0.11
CA LYS A 101 -5.07 9.48 -1.18
C LYS A 101 -5.24 8.47 -2.30
N VAL A 102 -4.38 7.45 -2.36
CA VAL A 102 -4.47 6.35 -3.32
C VAL A 102 -5.78 5.60 -3.17
N ALA A 103 -6.13 5.21 -1.93
CA ALA A 103 -7.38 4.54 -1.61
C ALA A 103 -8.60 5.34 -2.10
N LYS A 104 -8.65 6.64 -1.79
CA LYS A 104 -9.74 7.53 -2.22
C LYS A 104 -9.83 7.65 -3.74
N PHE A 105 -8.69 7.79 -4.41
CA PHE A 105 -8.63 7.88 -5.87
C PHE A 105 -9.18 6.61 -6.53
N ILE A 106 -8.72 5.45 -6.07
CA ILE A 106 -9.10 4.16 -6.66
C ILE A 106 -10.56 3.83 -6.38
N LYS A 107 -11.02 3.98 -5.14
CA LYS A 107 -12.44 3.75 -4.80
C LYS A 107 -13.36 4.65 -5.63
N LYS A 108 -13.00 5.92 -5.84
CA LYS A 108 -13.77 6.84 -6.70
C LYS A 108 -13.80 6.39 -8.17
N LYS A 109 -12.74 5.76 -8.66
CA LYS A 109 -12.67 5.26 -10.05
C LYS A 109 -13.38 3.94 -10.27
N LEU A 110 -13.57 3.16 -9.20
CA LEU A 110 -14.23 1.84 -9.22
C LEU A 110 -15.68 1.87 -8.73
N SER A 111 -16.15 3.03 -8.25
CA SER A 111 -17.56 3.31 -7.97
C SER A 111 -18.27 3.67 -9.27
#